data_AF-A0A1H9X4Y5-F1
#
_entry.id   AF-A0A1H9X4Y5-F1
#
_cell.length_a   1.000
_cell.length_b   1.000
_cell.length_c   1.000
_cell.angle_alpha   90.00
_cell.angle_beta   90.00
_cell.angle_gamma   90.00
#
_symmetry.space_group_name_H-M   'P 1'
#
loop_
_entity.id
_entity.type
_entity.pdbx_description
1 polymer ?
#
loop_
_entity_poly.entity_id
_entity_poly.type
_entity_poly.pdbx_seq_one_letter_code
_entity_poly.pdbx_strand_id
1 'polypeptide(L)'
;MSNLTSYQARRIEYITTLFETNPQLFEHEKNQSVLSIQRKGAKRIAATLPLRDHAHYGETVLVISEKLNNDGRIAEYHYGWELSQREHRMGKQPRHITAFGNEWKDPETPAWVDTNPYHHHHVPQEPSKRQSTGIEDLQSAITILTDFISGDLSYDKTYKFLDVFSGNDEEPFFSSKDRLASHRINQEQANTIVRKAGDGSKKSKMIKSNARRGKIIIRRNKKR
;
A
#
# COMPACT_ATOMS: atom_id res chain seq x y z
N MET A 1 -11.20 32.76 -16.77
CA MET A 1 -10.48 31.47 -16.61
C MET A 1 -11.47 30.41 -16.19
N SER A 2 -11.41 29.18 -16.72
CA SER A 2 -12.40 28.12 -16.40
C SER A 2 -12.31 27.66 -14.94
N ASN A 3 -13.45 27.41 -14.28
CA ASN A 3 -13.51 26.90 -12.90
C ASN A 3 -12.71 25.60 -12.69
N LEU A 4 -12.57 24.78 -13.73
CA LEU A 4 -11.74 23.56 -13.70
C LEU A 4 -10.26 23.84 -13.40
N THR A 5 -9.73 24.94 -13.94
CA THR A 5 -8.34 25.33 -13.68
C THR A 5 -8.12 25.66 -12.21
N SER A 6 -9.09 26.29 -11.54
CA SER A 6 -9.00 26.62 -10.12
C SER A 6 -9.21 25.41 -9.22
N TYR A 7 -10.04 24.43 -9.61
CA TYR A 7 -10.17 23.16 -8.89
C TYR A 7 -8.86 22.35 -8.93
N GLN A 8 -8.24 22.23 -10.10
CA GLN A 8 -6.96 21.52 -10.21
C GLN A 8 -5.85 22.20 -9.41
N ALA A 9 -5.80 23.54 -9.42
CA ALA A 9 -4.82 24.29 -8.63
C ALA A 9 -4.96 24.02 -7.13
N ARG A 10 -6.18 24.12 -6.58
CA ARG A 10 -6.45 23.82 -5.16
C ARG A 10 -6.10 22.38 -4.78
N ARG A 11 -6.37 21.42 -5.66
CA ARG A 11 -6.07 20.02 -5.38
C ARG A 11 -4.57 19.73 -5.47
N ILE A 12 -3.84 20.39 -6.37
CA ILE A 12 -2.38 20.37 -6.41
C ILE A 12 -1.80 20.96 -5.12
N GLU A 13 -2.28 22.13 -4.70
CA GLU A 13 -1.88 22.76 -3.44
C GLU A 13 -2.11 21.82 -2.25
N TYR A 14 -3.28 21.17 -2.17
CA TYR A 14 -3.55 20.16 -1.14
C TYR A 14 -2.52 19.01 -1.16
N ILE A 15 -2.20 18.44 -2.33
CA ILE A 15 -1.21 17.35 -2.43
C ILE A 15 0.19 17.85 -2.04
N THR A 16 0.55 19.08 -2.42
CA THR A 16 1.81 19.71 -2.03
C THR A 16 1.90 19.89 -0.52
N THR A 17 0.88 20.49 0.11
CA THR A 17 0.82 20.64 1.57
C THR A 17 0.89 19.28 2.26
N LEU A 18 0.20 18.28 1.72
CA LEU A 18 0.23 16.93 2.24
C LEU A 18 1.65 16.33 2.20
N PHE A 19 2.39 16.52 1.10
CA PHE A 19 3.78 16.11 1.01
C PHE A 19 4.64 16.84 2.05
N GLU A 20 4.55 18.17 2.13
CA GLU A 20 5.36 19.02 3.01
C GLU A 20 5.11 18.75 4.50
N THR A 21 3.87 18.46 4.87
CA THR A 21 3.45 18.32 6.29
C THR A 21 3.54 16.90 6.84
N ASN A 22 3.97 15.91 6.03
CA ASN A 22 4.10 14.51 6.47
C ASN A 22 5.53 13.95 6.30
N PRO A 23 6.54 14.53 6.98
CA PRO A 23 7.95 14.08 6.91
C PRO A 23 8.20 12.68 7.50
N GLN A 24 7.24 12.14 8.26
CA GLN A 24 7.28 10.76 8.74
C GLN A 24 7.02 9.75 7.63
N LEU A 25 6.28 10.14 6.58
CA LEU A 25 5.90 9.25 5.47
C LEU A 25 6.73 9.51 4.21
N PHE A 26 6.91 10.78 3.85
CA PHE A 26 7.57 11.18 2.61
C PHE A 26 9.04 11.47 2.81
N GLU A 27 9.80 11.33 1.73
CA GLU A 27 11.23 11.63 1.68
C GLU A 27 11.45 13.03 1.06
N HIS A 28 11.98 13.96 1.85
CA HIS A 28 12.13 15.38 1.49
C HIS A 28 13.54 15.78 1.07
N GLU A 29 14.54 14.96 1.37
CA GLU A 29 15.95 15.31 1.11
C GLU A 29 16.47 14.51 -0.08
N LYS A 30 16.26 13.20 -0.03
CA LYS A 30 16.69 12.29 -1.09
C LYS A 30 15.65 12.28 -2.20
N ASN A 31 16.07 11.91 -3.40
CA ASN A 31 15.16 11.54 -4.48
C ASN A 31 14.16 12.62 -4.91
N GLN A 32 14.49 13.90 -4.72
CA GLN A 32 13.67 15.04 -5.17
C GLN A 32 13.36 15.00 -6.67
N SER A 33 14.19 14.34 -7.48
CA SER A 33 13.94 14.12 -8.92
C SER A 33 12.74 13.22 -9.22
N VAL A 34 12.23 12.49 -8.22
CA VAL A 34 11.03 11.65 -8.31
C VAL A 34 9.76 12.47 -8.05
N LEU A 35 9.87 13.53 -7.25
CA LEU A 35 8.74 14.39 -6.91
C LEU A 35 8.16 15.03 -8.17
N SER A 36 6.89 14.75 -8.42
CA SER A 36 6.14 15.37 -9.51
C SER A 36 4.72 15.59 -9.05
N ILE A 37 4.19 16.81 -9.21
CA ILE A 37 2.79 17.13 -8.96
C ILE A 37 2.33 18.02 -10.11
N GLN A 38 1.43 17.53 -10.95
CA GLN A 38 1.08 18.24 -12.18
C GLN A 38 -0.35 17.97 -12.65
N ARG A 39 -0.85 18.92 -13.44
CA ARG A 39 -2.08 18.74 -14.23
C ARG A 39 -1.79 17.82 -15.40
N LYS A 40 -2.75 16.96 -15.73
CA LYS A 40 -2.72 16.12 -16.93
C LYS A 40 -3.97 16.38 -17.77
N GLY A 41 -3.86 17.30 -18.72
CA GLY A 41 -5.02 17.80 -19.45
C GLY A 41 -5.99 18.59 -18.56
N ALA A 42 -7.22 18.77 -19.03
CA ALA A 42 -8.18 19.73 -18.44
C ALA A 42 -8.86 19.26 -17.14
N LYS A 43 -8.81 17.97 -16.82
CA LYS A 43 -9.60 17.38 -15.71
C LYS A 43 -8.83 16.38 -14.86
N ARG A 44 -7.55 16.13 -15.12
CA ARG A 44 -6.78 15.16 -14.33
C ARG A 44 -5.62 15.80 -13.60
N ILE A 45 -5.28 15.21 -12.47
CA ILE A 45 -4.10 15.50 -11.67
C ILE A 45 -3.32 14.19 -11.57
N ALA A 46 -2.01 14.30 -11.70
CA ALA A 46 -1.09 13.20 -11.50
C ALA A 46 0.02 13.68 -10.56
N ALA A 47 0.34 12.87 -9.57
CA ALA A 47 1.49 13.09 -8.71
C ALA A 47 2.26 11.79 -8.46
N THR A 48 3.56 11.93 -8.24
CA THR A 48 4.45 10.89 -7.75
C THR A 48 5.20 11.51 -6.58
N LEU A 49 4.98 10.97 -5.38
CA LEU A 49 5.60 11.45 -4.16
C LEU A 49 6.60 10.39 -3.67
N PRO A 50 7.87 10.74 -3.43
CA PRO A 50 8.84 9.81 -2.87
C PRO A 50 8.45 9.47 -1.42
N LEU A 51 8.37 8.18 -1.11
CA LEU A 51 8.16 7.68 0.25
C LEU A 51 9.52 7.46 0.91
N ARG A 52 9.54 7.46 2.25
CA ARG A 52 10.72 7.00 2.98
C ARG A 52 11.08 5.56 2.61
N ASP A 53 12.38 5.28 2.69
CA ASP A 53 12.91 3.94 2.39
C ASP A 53 12.26 2.89 3.28
N HIS A 54 11.73 1.85 2.64
CA HIS A 54 11.09 0.74 3.33
C HIS A 54 12.05 -0.42 3.51
N ALA A 55 12.15 -1.02 4.71
CA ALA A 55 13.10 -2.10 4.99
C ALA A 55 13.01 -3.30 4.02
N HIS A 56 11.81 -3.60 3.49
CA HIS A 56 11.59 -4.73 2.59
C HIS A 56 11.63 -4.37 1.10
N TYR A 57 11.36 -3.12 0.73
CA TYR A 57 11.14 -2.71 -0.65
C TYR A 57 12.15 -1.67 -1.15
N GLY A 58 12.96 -1.08 -0.27
CA GLY A 58 13.88 0.01 -0.60
C GLY A 58 13.14 1.30 -0.95
N GLU A 59 13.61 1.99 -1.99
CA GLU A 59 12.99 3.23 -2.48
C GLU A 59 11.61 2.95 -3.08
N THR A 60 10.56 3.53 -2.49
CA THR A 60 9.19 3.40 -3.00
C THR A 60 8.53 4.76 -3.19
N VAL A 61 7.42 4.78 -3.91
CA VAL A 61 6.68 6.00 -4.26
C VAL A 61 5.19 5.80 -4.06
N LEU A 62 4.51 6.90 -3.72
CA LEU A 62 3.06 7.03 -3.83
C LEU A 62 2.72 7.68 -5.19
N VAL A 63 2.07 6.92 -6.06
CA VAL A 63 1.54 7.39 -7.34
C VAL A 63 0.08 7.77 -7.16
N ILE A 64 -0.26 9.01 -7.44
CA ILE A 64 -1.60 9.57 -7.35
C ILE A 64 -2.08 9.89 -8.76
N SER A 65 -3.26 9.39 -9.14
CA SER A 65 -3.97 9.84 -10.32
C SER A 65 -5.41 10.12 -9.97
N GLU A 66 -5.88 11.34 -10.21
CA GLU A 66 -7.25 11.75 -9.92
C GLU A 66 -7.87 12.43 -11.14
N LYS A 67 -9.14 12.13 -11.41
CA LYS A 67 -9.96 12.78 -12.43
C LYS A 67 -11.07 13.55 -11.75
N LEU A 68 -11.15 14.83 -12.03
CA LEU A 68 -12.18 15.73 -11.51
C LEU A 68 -13.39 15.75 -12.45
N ASN A 69 -14.59 15.83 -11.87
CA ASN A 69 -15.81 16.16 -12.60
C ASN A 69 -15.94 17.68 -12.83
N ASN A 70 -17.05 18.11 -13.43
CA ASN A 70 -17.28 19.53 -13.73
C ASN A 70 -17.44 20.40 -12.46
N ASP A 71 -17.83 19.78 -11.34
CA ASP A 71 -18.00 20.44 -10.04
C ASP A 71 -16.70 20.47 -9.23
N GLY A 72 -15.59 19.97 -9.80
CA GLY A 72 -14.30 19.91 -9.13
C GLY A 72 -14.14 18.80 -8.11
N ARG A 73 -15.11 17.86 -8.02
CA ARG A 73 -15.03 16.67 -7.15
C ARG A 73 -14.26 15.56 -7.84
N ILE A 74 -13.59 14.71 -7.07
CA ILE A 74 -12.91 13.52 -7.58
C ILE A 74 -13.98 12.51 -8.04
N ALA A 75 -13.94 12.18 -9.32
CA ALA A 75 -14.83 11.19 -9.94
C ALA A 75 -14.13 9.83 -10.10
N GLU A 76 -12.85 9.83 -10.47
CA GLU A 76 -12.01 8.64 -10.52
C GLU A 76 -10.70 8.91 -9.78
N TYR A 77 -10.19 7.92 -9.05
CA TYR A 77 -8.88 7.95 -8.42
C TYR A 77 -8.15 6.61 -8.52
N HIS A 78 -6.83 6.71 -8.44
CA HIS A 78 -5.89 5.61 -8.30
C HIS A 78 -4.73 6.05 -7.42
N TYR A 79 -4.54 5.37 -6.29
CA TYR A 79 -3.47 5.62 -5.32
C TYR A 79 -2.60 4.37 -5.23
N GLY A 80 -1.47 4.37 -5.94
CA GLY A 80 -0.57 3.23 -6.06
C GLY A 80 0.65 3.36 -5.17
N TRP A 81 1.00 2.28 -4.48
CA TRP A 81 2.30 2.10 -3.85
C TRP A 81 3.19 1.25 -4.78
N GLU A 82 4.25 1.85 -5.30
CA GLU A 82 5.13 1.24 -6.30
C GLU A 82 6.61 1.38 -5.93
N LEU A 83 7.45 0.50 -6.46
CA LEU A 83 8.91 0.66 -6.42
C LEU A 83 9.33 1.89 -7.24
N SER A 84 10.27 2.66 -6.72
CA SER A 84 10.88 3.79 -7.42
C SER A 84 11.45 3.35 -8.78
N GLN A 85 11.23 4.16 -9.80
CA GLN A 85 11.70 3.91 -11.17
C GLN A 85 12.93 4.77 -11.53
N ARG A 86 13.50 5.47 -10.55
CA ARG A 86 14.63 6.40 -10.71
C ARG A 86 15.88 5.67 -11.19
N GLU A 87 16.23 4.57 -10.52
CA GLU A 87 17.47 3.83 -10.78
C GLU A 87 17.28 2.77 -11.86
N HIS A 88 16.16 2.05 -11.82
CA HIS A 88 15.86 0.98 -12.75
C HIS A 88 14.40 1.05 -13.24
N ARG A 89 14.23 1.16 -14.56
CA ARG A 89 12.91 1.11 -15.18
C ARG A 89 12.41 -0.33 -15.24
N MET A 90 11.27 -0.57 -14.61
CA MET A 90 10.58 -1.84 -14.54
C MET A 90 9.22 -1.76 -15.24
N GLY A 91 8.73 -2.89 -15.73
CA GLY A 91 7.35 -3.01 -16.18
C GLY A 91 6.36 -2.74 -15.05
N LYS A 92 5.10 -2.41 -15.40
CA LYS A 92 4.03 -2.10 -14.41
C LYS A 92 3.85 -3.21 -13.38
N GLN A 93 3.85 -4.46 -13.84
CA GLN A 93 3.65 -5.62 -13.01
C GLN A 93 4.75 -5.74 -11.92
N PRO A 94 6.04 -5.90 -12.25
CA PRO A 94 7.07 -6.14 -11.22
C PRO A 94 7.31 -4.99 -10.24
N ARG A 95 6.93 -3.75 -10.57
CA ARG A 95 7.08 -2.61 -9.64
C ARG A 95 5.89 -2.38 -8.71
N HIS A 96 4.76 -3.03 -8.96
CA HIS A 96 3.52 -2.78 -8.22
C HIS A 96 3.52 -3.53 -6.89
N ILE A 97 3.31 -2.79 -5.79
CA ILE A 97 3.15 -3.37 -4.44
C ILE A 97 1.66 -3.52 -4.14
N THR A 98 0.91 -2.42 -4.17
CA THR A 98 -0.55 -2.37 -4.00
C THR A 98 -1.10 -1.07 -4.59
N ALA A 99 -2.41 -0.98 -4.77
CA ALA A 99 -3.08 0.29 -5.09
C ALA A 99 -4.53 0.29 -4.64
N PHE A 100 -5.09 1.48 -4.44
CA PHE A 100 -6.50 1.72 -4.15
C PHE A 100 -7.11 2.52 -5.31
N GLY A 101 -8.29 2.15 -5.77
CA GLY A 101 -8.94 2.87 -6.87
C GLY A 101 -10.44 2.64 -6.93
N ASN A 102 -11.12 3.51 -7.68
CA ASN A 102 -12.55 3.41 -7.97
C ASN A 102 -12.84 3.28 -9.48
N GLU A 103 -11.95 2.60 -10.20
CA GLU A 103 -12.13 2.32 -11.62
C GLU A 103 -13.22 1.25 -11.83
N TRP A 104 -14.33 1.63 -12.47
CA TRP A 104 -15.43 0.72 -12.79
C TRP A 104 -14.97 -0.48 -13.65
N LYS A 105 -15.55 -1.65 -13.37
CA LYS A 105 -15.43 -2.87 -14.19
C LYS A 105 -16.80 -3.50 -14.35
N ASP A 106 -16.99 -4.23 -15.43
CA ASP A 106 -18.24 -4.93 -15.66
C ASP A 106 -18.35 -6.18 -14.78
N PRO A 107 -19.56 -6.51 -14.26
CA PRO A 107 -19.80 -7.68 -13.41
C PRO A 107 -19.37 -9.02 -14.01
N GLU A 108 -19.32 -9.10 -15.34
CA GLU A 108 -18.96 -10.30 -16.07
C GLU A 108 -17.44 -10.52 -16.17
N THR A 109 -16.63 -9.57 -15.71
CA THR A 109 -15.17 -9.67 -15.77
C THR A 109 -14.58 -10.29 -14.50
N PRO A 110 -13.47 -11.06 -14.59
CA PRO A 110 -12.75 -11.55 -13.41
C PRO A 110 -12.20 -10.45 -12.47
N ALA A 111 -12.29 -9.18 -12.89
CA ALA A 111 -11.88 -8.02 -12.11
C ALA A 111 -13.05 -7.43 -11.28
N TRP A 112 -14.25 -7.99 -11.38
CA TRP A 112 -15.38 -7.58 -10.54
C TRP A 112 -15.15 -7.97 -9.07
N VAL A 113 -15.49 -7.05 -8.16
CA VAL A 113 -15.51 -7.28 -6.71
C VAL A 113 -16.74 -6.61 -6.12
N ASP A 114 -17.18 -7.05 -4.94
CA ASP A 114 -18.45 -6.64 -4.34
C ASP A 114 -18.55 -5.14 -4.06
N THR A 115 -17.43 -4.48 -3.79
CA THR A 115 -17.38 -3.05 -3.50
C THR A 115 -17.17 -2.18 -4.74
N ASN A 116 -17.30 -2.74 -5.95
CA ASN A 116 -17.12 -1.95 -7.17
C ASN A 116 -18.03 -0.70 -7.17
N PRO A 117 -17.48 0.47 -7.56
CA PRO A 117 -16.18 0.64 -8.19
C PRO A 117 -14.98 0.62 -7.24
N TYR A 118 -15.16 0.72 -5.93
CA TYR A 118 -14.09 0.82 -4.93
C TYR A 118 -13.38 -0.52 -4.74
N HIS A 119 -12.08 -0.58 -4.99
CA HIS A 119 -11.30 -1.81 -4.85
C HIS A 119 -9.83 -1.50 -4.52
N HIS A 120 -9.13 -2.49 -3.97
CA HIS A 120 -7.67 -2.47 -3.91
C HIS A 120 -7.06 -3.62 -4.72
N HIS A 121 -5.84 -3.40 -5.18
CA HIS A 121 -5.04 -4.40 -5.87
C HIS A 121 -4.26 -5.21 -4.84
N HIS A 122 -4.70 -6.44 -4.61
CA HIS A 122 -4.25 -7.21 -3.44
C HIS A 122 -3.07 -8.13 -3.67
N VAL A 123 -2.62 -8.27 -4.91
CA VAL A 123 -1.51 -9.16 -5.23
C VAL A 123 -0.34 -8.31 -5.71
N PRO A 124 0.73 -8.21 -4.91
CA PRO A 124 1.99 -7.65 -5.38
C PRO A 124 2.37 -8.32 -6.69
N GLN A 125 2.77 -7.52 -7.67
CA GLN A 125 3.10 -8.02 -9.01
C GLN A 125 1.96 -8.70 -9.77
N GLU A 126 0.69 -8.50 -9.42
CA GLU A 126 -0.43 -8.87 -10.29
C GLU A 126 -1.52 -7.76 -10.26
N PRO A 127 -1.27 -6.60 -10.90
CA PRO A 127 -2.14 -5.43 -10.82
C PRO A 127 -3.49 -5.63 -11.51
N SER A 128 -3.80 -6.78 -12.07
CA SER A 128 -5.15 -7.12 -12.55
C SER A 128 -6.06 -7.69 -11.46
N LYS A 129 -5.48 -8.23 -10.38
CA LYS A 129 -6.24 -8.88 -9.31
C LYS A 129 -6.71 -7.87 -8.26
N ARG A 130 -8.03 -7.84 -8.05
CA ARG A 130 -8.72 -6.88 -7.18
C ARG A 130 -9.33 -7.56 -5.95
N GLN A 131 -9.48 -6.81 -4.88
CA GLN A 131 -10.21 -7.18 -3.67
C GLN A 131 -11.07 -6.01 -3.20
N SER A 132 -12.10 -6.34 -2.45
CA SER A 132 -12.97 -5.34 -1.83
C SER A 132 -12.21 -4.48 -0.83
N THR A 133 -12.52 -3.18 -0.84
CA THR A 133 -11.92 -2.18 0.05
C THR A 133 -12.96 -1.13 0.43
N GLY A 134 -12.83 -0.56 1.62
CA GLY A 134 -13.57 0.64 2.06
C GLY A 134 -12.78 1.94 1.90
N ILE A 135 -11.66 1.91 1.17
CA ILE A 135 -10.77 3.07 1.00
C ILE A 135 -11.22 3.91 -0.19
N GLU A 136 -11.78 5.08 0.11
CA GLU A 136 -12.42 5.96 -0.87
C GLU A 136 -11.64 7.24 -1.18
N ASP A 137 -10.61 7.55 -0.40
CA ASP A 137 -9.92 8.83 -0.45
C ASP A 137 -8.40 8.72 -0.18
N LEU A 138 -7.69 9.77 -0.57
CA LEU A 138 -6.22 9.85 -0.47
C LEU A 138 -5.73 9.84 0.98
N GLN A 139 -6.47 10.45 1.91
CA GLN A 139 -6.08 10.52 3.32
C GLN A 139 -6.11 9.13 3.97
N SER A 140 -7.13 8.34 3.65
CA SER A 140 -7.25 6.94 4.07
C SER A 140 -6.11 6.08 3.51
N ALA A 141 -5.77 6.24 2.23
CA ALA A 141 -4.62 5.56 1.62
C ALA A 141 -3.29 5.94 2.29
N ILE A 142 -3.09 7.22 2.60
CA ILE A 142 -1.89 7.72 3.30
C ILE A 142 -1.77 7.16 4.70
N THR A 143 -2.88 7.07 5.42
CA THR A 143 -2.91 6.49 6.77
C THR A 143 -2.41 5.05 6.74
N ILE A 144 -2.92 4.26 5.79
CA ILE A 144 -2.45 2.88 5.57
C ILE A 144 -0.96 2.85 5.24
N LEU A 145 -0.49 3.67 4.28
CA LEU A 145 0.92 3.66 3.91
C LEU A 145 1.83 4.10 5.06
N THR A 146 1.38 5.03 5.90
CA THR A 146 2.12 5.45 7.10
C THR A 146 2.33 4.28 8.06
N ASP A 147 1.32 3.43 8.26
CA ASP A 147 1.44 2.24 9.10
C ASP A 147 2.45 1.24 8.53
N PHE A 148 2.40 0.99 7.22
CA PHE A 148 3.33 0.05 6.58
C PHE A 148 4.77 0.58 6.55
N ILE A 149 4.95 1.86 6.19
CA ILE A 149 6.27 2.48 6.09
C ILE A 149 6.90 2.67 7.46
N SER A 150 6.16 3.22 8.43
CA SER A 150 6.70 3.48 9.78
C SER A 150 6.84 2.20 10.60
N GLY A 151 6.02 1.18 10.30
CA GLY A 151 6.05 -0.12 10.97
C GLY A 151 6.98 -1.14 10.33
N ASP A 152 7.67 -0.80 9.23
CA ASP A 152 8.47 -1.72 8.40
C ASP A 152 7.71 -3.03 8.05
N LEU A 153 6.43 -2.91 7.73
CA LEU A 153 5.57 -4.06 7.48
C LEU A 153 5.64 -4.44 5.99
N SER A 154 5.87 -5.71 5.68
CA SER A 154 5.69 -6.19 4.32
C SER A 154 4.20 -6.31 3.99
N TYR A 155 3.80 -5.77 2.84
CA TYR A 155 2.48 -6.04 2.28
C TYR A 155 2.40 -7.43 1.66
N ASP A 156 1.31 -8.14 1.96
CA ASP A 156 0.96 -9.40 1.30
C ASP A 156 -0.55 -9.50 1.01
N LYS A 157 -0.94 -10.54 0.27
CA LYS A 157 -2.32 -10.74 -0.21
C LYS A 157 -3.36 -11.05 0.88
N THR A 158 -2.94 -11.25 2.13
CA THR A 158 -3.83 -11.56 3.25
C THR A 158 -4.39 -10.30 3.91
N TYR A 159 -3.75 -9.14 3.69
CA TYR A 159 -4.25 -7.87 4.19
C TYR A 159 -5.58 -7.49 3.54
N LYS A 160 -6.54 -7.15 4.40
CA LYS A 160 -7.87 -6.66 4.03
C LYS A 160 -8.04 -5.23 4.55
N PHE A 161 -8.64 -4.39 3.73
CA PHE A 161 -8.91 -2.98 4.04
C PHE A 161 -10.42 -2.74 4.05
N LEU A 162 -11.13 -3.55 4.82
CA LEU A 162 -12.58 -3.46 5.00
C LEU A 162 -12.82 -2.51 6.18
N ASP A 163 -13.39 -1.36 5.89
CA ASP A 163 -13.78 -0.25 6.79
C ASP A 163 -12.69 0.48 7.56
N VAL A 164 -12.67 1.81 7.39
CA VAL A 164 -12.03 2.76 8.32
C VAL A 164 -13.08 3.53 9.14
N PHE A 165 -14.35 3.62 8.71
CA PHE A 165 -15.39 4.28 9.50
C PHE A 165 -16.81 3.75 9.20
N SER A 166 -17.31 2.86 10.05
CA SER A 166 -18.72 2.93 10.47
C SER A 166 -18.72 3.18 11.97
N GLY A 167 -18.86 4.45 12.35
CA GLY A 167 -19.14 4.80 13.73
C GLY A 167 -20.56 4.35 14.05
N ASN A 168 -20.68 3.24 14.77
CA ASN A 168 -21.74 2.94 15.72
C ASN A 168 -21.18 1.90 16.70
N ASP A 169 -21.42 2.15 17.98
CA ASP A 169 -20.87 1.44 19.11
C ASP A 169 -21.09 -0.07 19.04
N GLU A 170 -19.98 -0.84 18.98
CA GLU A 170 -19.60 -1.98 19.83
C GLU A 170 -18.43 -2.75 19.14
N GLU A 171 -17.27 -2.76 19.80
CA GLU A 171 -16.03 -3.48 19.44
C GLU A 171 -16.27 -4.94 18.96
N PRO A 172 -15.42 -5.52 18.06
CA PRO A 172 -13.98 -5.38 18.14
C PRO A 172 -13.28 -5.07 16.81
N PHE A 173 -12.63 -3.91 16.71
CA PHE A 173 -11.70 -3.63 15.62
C PHE A 173 -10.30 -3.54 16.22
N PHE A 174 -9.57 -4.65 16.15
CA PHE A 174 -8.23 -4.84 16.68
C PHE A 174 -7.39 -3.56 16.58
N SER A 175 -7.15 -2.95 17.74
CA SER A 175 -6.37 -1.75 17.92
C SER A 175 -5.02 -1.90 17.21
N SER A 176 -4.41 -0.82 16.74
CA SER A 176 -3.03 -0.83 16.22
C SER A 176 -2.05 -1.54 17.18
N LYS A 177 -2.34 -1.56 18.49
CA LYS A 177 -1.64 -2.38 19.49
C LYS A 177 -1.80 -3.89 19.31
N ASP A 178 -2.97 -4.36 18.90
CA ASP A 178 -3.25 -5.79 18.68
C ASP A 178 -2.69 -6.30 17.35
N ARG A 179 -2.62 -5.43 16.33
CA ARG A 179 -1.88 -5.72 15.09
C ARG A 179 -0.38 -5.89 15.37
N LEU A 180 0.20 -5.00 16.20
CA LEU A 180 1.58 -5.11 16.68
C LEU A 180 1.80 -6.32 17.60
N ALA A 181 0.83 -6.66 18.45
CA ALA A 181 0.91 -7.82 19.34
C ALA A 181 0.89 -9.14 18.55
N SER A 182 0.02 -9.27 17.56
CA SER A 182 -0.05 -10.45 16.70
C SER A 182 1.24 -10.64 15.87
N HIS A 183 1.84 -9.55 15.42
CA HIS A 183 3.13 -9.58 14.71
C HIS A 183 4.31 -9.90 15.65
N ARG A 184 4.33 -9.36 16.88
CA ARG A 184 5.31 -9.71 17.93
C ARG A 184 5.23 -11.19 18.32
N ILE A 185 4.04 -11.74 18.49
CA ILE A 185 3.83 -13.17 18.81
C ILE A 185 4.40 -14.05 17.68
N ASN A 186 4.18 -13.69 16.42
CA ASN A 186 4.72 -14.42 15.29
C ASN A 186 6.26 -14.33 15.19
N GLN A 187 6.86 -13.17 15.51
CA GLN A 187 8.32 -13.01 15.56
C GLN A 187 8.95 -13.74 16.75
N GLU A 188 8.34 -13.72 17.94
CA GLU A 188 8.83 -14.44 19.12
C GLU A 188 8.74 -15.96 18.95
N GLN A 189 7.68 -16.46 18.32
CA GLN A 189 7.55 -17.88 17.98
C GLN A 189 8.60 -18.30 16.94
N ALA A 190 8.85 -17.48 15.92
CA ALA A 190 9.92 -17.74 14.94
C ALA A 190 11.31 -17.74 15.61
N ASN A 191 11.59 -16.79 16.51
CA ASN A 191 12.85 -16.71 17.25
C ASN A 191 13.04 -17.86 18.25
N THR A 192 11.95 -18.34 18.87
CA THR A 192 11.98 -19.51 19.76
C THR A 192 12.26 -20.81 19.00
N ILE A 193 11.72 -20.96 17.79
CA ILE A 193 12.03 -22.10 16.91
C ILE A 193 13.50 -22.09 16.50
N VAL A 194 14.06 -20.91 16.19
CA VAL A 194 15.49 -20.75 15.84
C VAL A 194 16.40 -21.03 17.04
N ARG A 195 16.00 -20.67 18.26
CA ARG A 195 16.75 -20.97 19.50
C ARG A 195 16.71 -22.44 19.90
N LYS A 196 15.58 -23.14 19.66
CA LYS A 196 15.46 -24.59 19.91
C LYS A 196 16.18 -25.45 18.87
N ALA A 197 16.43 -24.91 17.67
CA ALA A 197 17.28 -25.55 16.66
C ALA A 197 18.76 -25.28 16.98
N GLY A 198 19.30 -26.01 17.95
CA GLY A 198 20.69 -25.97 18.40
C GLY A 198 21.74 -25.94 17.27
N ASP A 199 22.88 -25.36 17.61
CA ASP A 199 23.91 -24.84 16.72
C ASP A 199 24.60 -25.90 15.84
N GLY A 200 24.97 -25.52 14.62
CA GLY A 200 25.97 -26.23 13.81
C GLY A 200 25.53 -27.02 12.56
N SER A 201 24.26 -27.43 12.39
CA SER A 201 23.91 -28.26 11.22
C SER A 201 23.53 -27.45 9.96
N LYS A 202 23.85 -27.96 8.76
CA LYS A 202 23.44 -27.36 7.45
C LYS A 202 21.93 -27.09 7.37
N LYS A 203 21.11 -27.89 8.06
CA LYS A 203 19.66 -27.72 8.16
C LYS A 203 19.27 -26.48 8.99
N SER A 204 20.03 -26.16 10.04
CA SER A 204 19.85 -24.94 10.84
C SER A 204 20.19 -23.67 10.04
N LYS A 205 21.26 -23.70 9.22
CA LYS A 205 21.59 -22.57 8.31
C LYS A 205 20.51 -22.36 7.25
N MET A 206 19.94 -23.44 6.70
CA MET A 206 18.86 -23.36 5.72
C MET A 206 17.54 -22.84 6.33
N ILE A 207 17.20 -23.25 7.56
CA ILE A 207 16.02 -22.75 8.28
C ILE A 207 16.18 -21.26 8.63
N LYS A 208 17.36 -20.84 9.10
CA LYS A 208 17.66 -19.41 9.37
C LYS A 208 17.59 -18.55 8.09
N SER A 209 18.07 -19.06 6.96
CA SER A 209 17.96 -18.43 5.64
C SER A 209 16.51 -18.27 5.19
N ASN A 210 15.67 -19.28 5.42
CA ASN A 210 14.28 -19.28 4.99
C ASN A 210 13.37 -18.46 5.93
N ALA A 211 13.67 -18.43 7.23
CA ALA A 211 13.01 -17.57 8.20
C ALA A 211 13.28 -16.08 7.91
N ARG A 212 14.52 -15.71 7.58
CA ARG A 212 14.88 -14.34 7.14
C ARG A 212 14.25 -13.92 5.80
N ARG A 213 13.75 -14.87 5.00
CA ARG A 213 13.09 -14.64 3.71
C ARG A 213 11.58 -14.88 3.75
N GLY A 214 10.99 -15.04 4.95
CA GLY A 214 9.55 -15.27 5.12
C GLY A 214 9.00 -16.57 4.53
N LYS A 215 9.86 -17.53 4.14
CA LYS A 215 9.45 -18.81 3.51
C LYS A 215 9.50 -19.95 4.51
N ILE A 216 8.63 -19.97 5.50
CA ILE A 216 8.43 -21.17 6.35
C ILE A 216 7.10 -21.83 5.93
N ILE A 217 7.20 -22.96 5.22
CA ILE A 217 6.04 -23.83 4.96
C ILE A 217 5.94 -24.82 6.12
N ILE A 218 5.00 -24.59 7.03
CA ILE A 218 4.66 -25.56 8.08
C ILE A 218 3.73 -26.62 7.46
N ARG A 219 4.29 -27.77 7.07
CA ARG A 219 3.46 -28.94 6.77
C ARG A 219 2.94 -29.53 8.09
N ARG A 220 1.64 -29.36 8.35
CA ARG A 220 0.95 -30.10 9.42
C ARG A 220 0.90 -31.58 9.03
N ASN A 221 1.57 -32.43 9.79
CA ASN A 221 1.34 -33.87 9.73
C ASN A 221 -0.05 -34.18 10.29
N LYS A 222 -0.94 -34.69 9.44
CA LYS A 222 -2.13 -35.41 9.90
C LYS A 222 -1.66 -36.65 10.66
N LYS A 223 -1.91 -36.70 11.97
CA LYS A 223 -1.90 -37.98 12.68
C LYS A 223 -3.27 -38.63 12.53
N ARG A 224 -3.21 -39.93 12.24
CA ARG A 224 -4.30 -40.91 12.21
C ARG A 224 -4.96 -41.03 13.57
#